data_AF-A0A318BA88-F1
#
_entry.id   AF-A0A318BA88-F1
#
_cell.length_a   1.000
_cell.length_b   1.000
_cell.length_c   1.000
_cell.angle_alpha   90.00
_cell.angle_beta   90.00
_cell.angle_gamma   90.00
#
_symmetry.space_group_name_H-M   'P 1'
#
loop_
_entity.id
_entity.type
_entity.pdbx_description
1 polymer ?
#
loop_
_entity_poly.entity_id
_entity_poly.type
_entity_poly.pdbx_seq_one_letter_code
_entity_poly.pdbx_strand_id
1 'polypeptide(L)'
;MLKMATTTVSDFVIWTKHIHGDDALAAHVASLPAGEVLSLEIDGVEGPWRKMDDGKDGRPTPGLRPIGRAQAFWRDLYKTRRGDVVRLEVREAARFGVAEQGAAFVAPPRLERTDDSRRAALEAFLALAGQGWRSEGRTLTRDEMHER
;
A
#
# COMPACT_ATOMS: atom_id res chain seq x y z
N MET A 1 -13.01 -14.66 -15.25
CA MET A 1 -14.08 -13.67 -15.53
C MET A 1 -13.60 -12.35 -14.96
N LEU A 2 -13.48 -11.30 -15.78
CA LEU A 2 -13.06 -9.98 -15.32
C LEU A 2 -14.18 -9.37 -14.48
N LYS A 3 -13.84 -8.91 -13.27
CA LYS A 3 -14.79 -8.26 -12.35
C LYS A 3 -14.83 -6.77 -12.68
N MET A 4 -15.99 -6.25 -13.04
CA MET A 4 -16.17 -4.90 -13.60
C MET A 4 -17.11 -4.08 -12.73
N ALA A 5 -16.67 -2.93 -12.25
CA ALA A 5 -17.46 -2.06 -11.40
C ALA A 5 -17.29 -0.58 -11.78
N THR A 6 -17.97 0.29 -11.06
CA THR A 6 -17.79 1.74 -11.14
C THR A 6 -17.56 2.35 -9.75
N THR A 7 -16.90 3.50 -9.70
CA THR A 7 -16.76 4.30 -8.47
C THR A 7 -16.74 5.79 -8.79
N THR A 8 -17.14 6.61 -7.81
CA THR A 8 -17.04 8.07 -7.91
C THR A 8 -15.69 8.54 -7.39
N VAL A 9 -15.00 9.37 -8.18
CA VAL A 9 -13.75 10.04 -7.77
C VAL A 9 -14.07 11.09 -6.71
N SER A 10 -14.02 10.69 -5.44
CA SER A 10 -14.47 11.50 -4.30
C SER A 10 -13.44 11.63 -3.18
N ASP A 11 -12.40 10.79 -3.19
CA ASP A 11 -11.38 10.69 -2.16
C ASP A 11 -10.05 10.18 -2.77
N PHE A 12 -8.96 10.27 -2.02
CA PHE A 12 -7.64 9.73 -2.37
C PHE A 12 -7.55 8.20 -2.27
N VAL A 13 -8.57 7.57 -1.69
CA VAL A 13 -8.71 6.13 -1.48
C VAL A 13 -10.04 5.70 -2.08
N ILE A 14 -10.10 4.50 -2.64
CA ILE A 14 -11.36 3.90 -3.06
C ILE A 14 -11.92 3.09 -1.89
N TRP A 15 -13.03 3.53 -1.33
CA TRP A 15 -13.75 2.80 -0.29
C TRP A 15 -14.58 1.68 -0.91
N THR A 16 -14.58 0.49 -0.31
CA THR A 16 -15.34 -0.67 -0.86
C THR A 16 -16.83 -0.37 -1.00
N LYS A 17 -17.39 0.46 -0.12
CA LYS A 17 -18.80 0.93 -0.20
C LYS A 17 -19.10 1.85 -1.41
N HIS A 18 -18.09 2.37 -2.08
CA HIS A 18 -18.23 3.20 -3.29
C HIS A 18 -17.97 2.40 -4.57
N ILE A 19 -17.79 1.07 -4.47
CA ILE A 19 -17.70 0.18 -5.61
C ILE A 19 -19.13 -0.28 -5.95
N HIS A 20 -19.58 0.01 -7.16
CA HIS A 20 -20.94 -0.25 -7.62
C HIS A 20 -20.96 -1.09 -8.89
N GLY A 21 -22.07 -1.79 -9.16
CA GLY A 21 -22.28 -2.56 -10.38
C GLY A 21 -21.80 -4.01 -10.33
N ASP A 22 -20.87 -4.36 -9.43
CA ASP A 22 -20.43 -5.74 -9.20
C ASP A 22 -20.11 -5.99 -7.72
N ASP A 23 -21.06 -6.62 -7.03
CA ASP A 23 -20.93 -6.97 -5.62
C ASP A 23 -19.84 -8.03 -5.38
N ALA A 24 -19.53 -8.87 -6.39
CA ALA A 24 -18.45 -9.85 -6.30
C ALA A 24 -17.07 -9.16 -6.31
N LEU A 25 -16.94 -8.00 -6.97
CA LEU A 25 -15.75 -7.18 -6.87
C LEU A 25 -15.59 -6.59 -5.46
N ALA A 26 -16.66 -5.98 -4.94
CA ALA A 26 -16.65 -5.40 -3.61
C ALA A 26 -16.32 -6.46 -2.54
N ALA A 27 -16.95 -7.64 -2.62
CA ALA A 27 -16.68 -8.78 -1.75
C ALA A 27 -15.23 -9.29 -1.88
N HIS A 28 -14.71 -9.35 -3.10
CA HIS A 28 -13.31 -9.74 -3.33
C HIS A 28 -12.33 -8.77 -2.67
N VAL A 29 -12.51 -7.46 -2.87
CA VAL A 29 -11.70 -6.43 -2.22
C VAL A 29 -11.84 -6.49 -0.70
N ALA A 30 -13.03 -6.80 -0.19
CA ALA A 30 -13.27 -6.98 1.24
C ALA A 30 -12.52 -8.19 1.81
N SER A 31 -12.42 -9.29 1.05
CA SER A 31 -11.72 -10.51 1.47
C SER A 31 -10.19 -10.42 1.44
N LEU A 32 -9.63 -9.37 0.83
CA LEU A 32 -8.18 -9.21 0.75
C LEU A 32 -7.59 -8.95 2.14
N PRO A 33 -6.52 -9.68 2.52
CA PRO A 33 -5.67 -9.34 3.65
C PRO A 33 -5.22 -7.88 3.62
N ALA A 34 -5.16 -7.27 4.81
CA ALA A 34 -4.55 -5.96 5.01
C ALA A 34 -3.15 -5.90 4.36
N GLY A 35 -2.88 -4.85 3.60
CA GLY A 35 -1.60 -4.66 2.92
C GLY A 35 -1.41 -5.45 1.62
N GLU A 36 -2.33 -6.33 1.25
CA GLU A 36 -2.26 -7.06 -0.03
C GLU A 36 -2.35 -6.10 -1.22
N VAL A 37 -1.61 -6.39 -2.27
CA VAL A 37 -1.56 -5.60 -3.50
C VAL A 37 -2.29 -6.32 -4.61
N LEU A 38 -3.09 -5.58 -5.37
CA LEU A 38 -3.76 -6.06 -6.57
C LEU A 38 -3.56 -5.06 -7.70
N SER A 39 -3.76 -5.50 -8.94
CA SER A 39 -3.77 -4.61 -10.10
C SER A 39 -5.21 -4.20 -10.43
N LEU A 40 -5.47 -2.89 -10.41
CA LEU A 40 -6.72 -2.32 -10.93
C LEU A 40 -6.45 -1.53 -12.19
N GLU A 41 -7.34 -1.69 -13.15
CA GLU A 41 -7.48 -0.79 -14.27
C GLU A 41 -8.61 0.21 -13.98
N ILE A 42 -8.31 1.49 -14.18
CA ILE A 42 -9.28 2.59 -14.05
C ILE A 42 -9.32 3.35 -15.37
N ASP A 43 -10.49 3.39 -16.02
CA ASP A 43 -10.69 4.01 -17.34
C ASP A 43 -9.59 3.63 -18.36
N GLY A 44 -9.15 2.36 -18.36
CA GLY A 44 -8.08 1.86 -19.25
C GLY A 44 -6.65 2.04 -18.74
N VAL A 45 -6.44 2.66 -17.58
CA VAL A 45 -5.12 2.84 -16.97
C VAL A 45 -4.91 1.83 -15.84
N GLU A 46 -4.06 0.84 -16.09
CA GLU A 46 -3.69 -0.17 -15.11
C GLU A 46 -2.64 0.34 -14.11
N GLY A 47 -2.82 0.04 -12.83
CA GLY A 47 -1.77 0.23 -11.84
C GLY A 47 -1.98 -0.52 -10.54
N PRO A 48 -0.98 -0.48 -9.64
CA PRO A 48 -1.02 -1.22 -8.38
C PRO A 48 -1.80 -0.50 -7.29
N TRP A 49 -2.60 -1.26 -6.56
CA TRP A 49 -3.43 -0.80 -5.44
C TRP A 49 -3.24 -1.69 -4.24
N ARG A 50 -3.12 -1.09 -3.05
CA ARG A 50 -2.91 -1.79 -1.80
C ARG A 50 -4.15 -1.74 -0.94
N LYS A 51 -4.58 -2.89 -0.41
CA LYS A 51 -5.57 -2.97 0.67
C LYS A 51 -5.06 -2.20 1.88
N MET A 52 -5.90 -1.32 2.42
CA MET A 52 -5.54 -0.56 3.62
C MET A 52 -5.27 -1.49 4.80
N ASP A 53 -4.40 -1.03 5.70
CA ASP A 53 -4.15 -1.71 6.95
C ASP A 53 -5.39 -1.66 7.85
N ASP A 54 -5.54 -2.67 8.69
CA ASP A 54 -6.59 -2.69 9.71
C ASP A 54 -6.40 -1.50 10.66
N GLY A 55 -7.51 -1.04 11.23
CA GLY A 55 -7.52 0.00 12.26
C GLY A 55 -6.63 -0.39 13.44
N LYS A 56 -6.25 0.60 14.25
CA LYS A 56 -5.46 0.35 15.48
C LYS A 56 -6.16 -0.60 16.45
N ASP A 57 -7.49 -0.70 16.35
CA ASP A 57 -8.38 -1.58 17.08
C ASP A 57 -8.54 -2.98 16.46
N GLY A 58 -7.82 -3.27 15.36
CA GLY A 58 -7.88 -4.53 14.63
C GLY A 58 -9.08 -4.67 13.70
N ARG A 59 -9.93 -3.65 13.54
CA ARG A 59 -11.07 -3.72 12.62
C ARG A 59 -10.60 -3.52 11.17
N PRO A 60 -11.11 -4.32 10.22
CA PRO A 60 -10.75 -4.14 8.81
C PRO A 60 -11.10 -2.74 8.30
N THR A 61 -10.15 -2.10 7.62
CA THR A 61 -10.41 -0.84 6.92
C THR A 61 -10.79 -1.13 5.47
N PRO A 62 -12.05 -0.89 5.05
CA PRO A 62 -12.53 -1.29 3.72
C PRO A 62 -12.13 -0.26 2.65
N GLY A 63 -10.84 -0.15 2.36
CA GLY A 63 -10.30 0.79 1.39
C GLY A 63 -9.12 0.26 0.59
N LEU A 64 -8.99 0.76 -0.64
CA LEU A 64 -7.85 0.54 -1.52
C LEU A 64 -7.11 1.86 -1.75
N ARG A 65 -5.81 1.85 -1.43
CA ARG A 65 -4.92 2.98 -1.66
C ARG A 65 -4.10 2.75 -2.92
N PRO A 66 -4.06 3.70 -3.87
CA PRO A 66 -3.19 3.57 -5.02
C PRO A 66 -1.73 3.73 -4.58
N ILE A 67 -0.83 2.98 -5.20
CA ILE A 67 0.61 3.05 -4.95
C ILE A 67 1.37 3.25 -6.27
N GLY A 68 2.61 3.77 -6.19
CA GLY A 68 3.45 4.01 -7.37
C GLY A 68 2.75 4.85 -8.45
N ARG A 69 2.78 4.38 -9.71
CA ARG A 69 2.18 5.09 -10.85
C ARG A 69 0.67 5.33 -10.70
N ALA A 70 -0.05 4.40 -10.07
CA ALA A 70 -1.49 4.54 -9.83
C ALA A 70 -1.79 5.73 -8.91
N GLN A 71 -0.89 6.02 -7.97
CA GLN A 71 -1.08 7.13 -7.03
C GLN A 71 -1.01 8.48 -7.74
N ALA A 72 -0.06 8.64 -8.66
CA ALA A 72 0.07 9.86 -9.44
C ALA A 72 -1.16 10.07 -10.33
N PHE A 73 -1.60 9.02 -11.03
CA PHE A 73 -2.79 9.02 -11.87
C PHE A 73 -4.08 9.33 -11.09
N TRP A 74 -4.32 8.62 -9.98
CA TRP A 74 -5.54 8.82 -9.18
C TRP A 74 -5.59 10.22 -8.57
N ARG A 75 -4.45 10.76 -8.12
CA ARG A 75 -4.36 12.13 -7.61
C ARG A 75 -4.66 13.16 -8.70
N ASP A 76 -4.25 12.91 -9.93
CA ASP A 76 -4.58 13.79 -11.06
C ASP A 76 -6.08 13.74 -11.37
N LEU A 77 -6.67 12.54 -11.47
CA LEU A 77 -8.12 12.35 -11.59
C LEU A 77 -8.89 13.07 -10.49
N TYR A 78 -8.46 12.95 -9.24
CA TYR A 78 -9.10 13.64 -8.12
C TYR A 78 -9.08 15.16 -8.24
N LYS A 79 -8.05 15.74 -8.88
CA LYS A 79 -7.95 17.19 -9.08
C LYS A 79 -8.78 17.67 -10.26
N THR A 80 -8.83 16.90 -11.34
CA THR A 80 -9.40 17.31 -12.63
C THR A 80 -10.85 16.86 -12.82
N ARG A 81 -11.22 15.70 -12.24
CA ARG A 81 -12.47 14.97 -12.48
C ARG A 81 -13.17 14.57 -11.17
N ARG A 82 -13.09 15.41 -10.14
CA ARG A 82 -13.77 15.15 -8.86
C ARG A 82 -15.28 15.08 -9.06
N GLY A 83 -15.91 14.01 -8.58
CA GLY A 83 -17.34 13.76 -8.72
C GLY A 83 -17.70 12.91 -9.94
N ASP A 84 -16.78 12.69 -10.87
CA ASP A 84 -17.00 11.81 -12.02
C ASP A 84 -17.09 10.35 -11.58
N VAL A 85 -17.87 9.57 -12.35
CA VAL A 85 -17.91 8.12 -12.25
C VAL A 85 -16.89 7.52 -13.22
N VAL A 86 -16.02 6.66 -12.72
CA VAL A 86 -15.00 5.95 -13.50
C VAL A 86 -15.23 4.44 -13.43
N ARG A 87 -14.77 3.72 -14.45
CA ARG A 87 -14.84 2.25 -14.50
C ARG A 87 -13.65 1.64 -13.76
N LEU A 88 -13.87 0.52 -13.09
CA LEU A 88 -12.84 -0.30 -12.45
C LEU A 88 -12.88 -1.72 -12.97
N GLU A 89 -11.71 -2.29 -13.23
CA GLU A 89 -11.55 -3.70 -13.56
C GLU A 89 -10.40 -4.31 -12.75
N VAL A 90 -10.60 -5.48 -12.16
CA VAL A 90 -9.49 -6.25 -11.56
C VAL A 90 -8.82 -7.07 -12.66
N ARG A 91 -7.53 -6.82 -12.89
CA ARG A 91 -6.74 -7.53 -13.91
C ARG A 91 -6.09 -8.81 -13.38
N GLU A 92 -5.59 -8.81 -12.15
CA GLU A 92 -5.28 -9.99 -11.32
C GLU A 92 -4.63 -9.55 -10.00
N ALA A 93 -4.63 -10.42 -8.99
CA ALA A 93 -3.84 -10.25 -7.77
C ALA A 93 -2.37 -10.46 -8.13
N ALA A 94 -1.75 -9.38 -8.57
CA ALA A 94 -0.42 -9.50 -9.07
C ALA A 94 0.52 -9.91 -7.94
N ARG A 95 1.22 -11.03 -8.15
CA ARG A 95 2.49 -11.33 -7.49
C ARG A 95 3.54 -10.35 -8.01
N PHE A 96 3.32 -9.05 -7.85
CA PHE A 96 4.31 -8.05 -8.22
C PHE A 96 5.38 -8.03 -7.13
N GLY A 97 6.43 -8.82 -7.34
CA GLY A 97 7.77 -8.39 -6.95
C GLY A 97 8.05 -7.08 -7.68
N VAL A 98 8.20 -6.00 -6.91
CA VAL A 98 8.32 -4.64 -7.42
C VAL A 98 9.59 -4.53 -8.25
N ALA A 99 9.46 -4.56 -9.57
CA ALA A 99 10.45 -4.06 -10.49
C ALA A 99 9.90 -2.77 -11.08
N GLU A 100 10.43 -1.62 -10.66
CA GLU A 100 10.85 -0.54 -11.54
C GLU A 100 11.85 0.36 -10.78
N GLN A 101 13.11 0.30 -11.25
CA GLN A 101 14.17 1.29 -11.12
C GLN A 101 14.63 1.67 -9.70
N GLY A 102 15.65 0.95 -9.22
CA GLY A 102 16.54 1.37 -8.12
C GLY A 102 16.29 0.69 -6.78
N ALA A 103 17.01 -0.42 -6.55
CA ALA A 103 16.93 -1.29 -5.37
C ALA A 103 15.58 -2.01 -5.21
N ALA A 104 15.59 -3.32 -5.48
CA ALA A 104 14.47 -4.21 -5.19
C ALA A 104 14.07 -4.06 -3.72
N PHE A 105 12.96 -3.38 -3.46
CA PHE A 105 12.33 -3.43 -2.15
C PHE A 105 11.68 -4.81 -2.03
N VAL A 106 12.46 -5.78 -1.55
CA VAL A 106 11.91 -6.99 -0.95
C VAL A 106 11.12 -6.49 0.25
N ALA A 107 9.79 -6.50 0.15
CA ALA A 107 8.96 -6.32 1.32
C ALA A 107 9.49 -7.31 2.37
N PRO A 108 9.96 -6.85 3.54
CA PRO A 108 10.50 -7.76 4.52
C PRO A 108 9.42 -8.81 4.79
N PRO A 109 9.78 -10.11 4.89
CA PRO A 109 8.81 -11.13 5.22
C PRO A 109 8.03 -10.63 6.44
N ARG A 110 6.71 -10.67 6.34
CA ARG A 110 5.83 -10.19 7.39
C ARG A 110 6.16 -11.00 8.64
N LEU A 111 6.92 -10.40 9.56
CA LEU A 111 7.27 -11.05 10.81
C LEU A 111 5.95 -11.36 11.50
N GLU A 112 5.69 -12.66 11.74
CA GLU A 112 4.49 -13.05 12.46
C GLU A 112 4.49 -12.31 13.80
N ARG A 113 3.45 -11.51 14.04
CA ARG A 113 3.31 -10.73 15.27
C ARG A 113 2.76 -11.60 16.40
N THR A 114 3.43 -12.73 16.65
CA THR A 114 3.20 -13.54 17.83
C THR A 114 3.93 -12.94 19.02
N ASP A 115 3.46 -13.23 20.23
CA ASP A 115 4.17 -12.81 21.45
C ASP A 115 5.58 -13.42 21.53
N ASP A 116 5.77 -14.61 20.97
CA ASP A 116 7.09 -15.26 20.89
C ASP A 116 8.04 -14.53 19.95
N SER A 117 7.58 -14.12 18.77
CA SER A 117 8.38 -13.29 17.84
C SER A 117 8.74 -11.93 18.46
N ARG A 118 7.82 -11.33 19.24
CA ARG A 118 8.09 -10.08 19.97
C ARG A 118 9.17 -10.27 21.03
N ARG A 119 9.11 -11.35 21.81
CA ARG A 119 10.10 -11.65 22.85
C ARG A 119 11.48 -11.90 22.23
N ALA A 120 11.54 -12.73 21.17
CA ALA A 120 12.78 -13.01 20.47
C ALA A 120 13.42 -11.74 19.85
N ALA A 121 12.61 -10.83 19.29
CA ALA A 121 13.11 -9.57 18.76
C ALA A 121 13.69 -8.65 19.85
N LEU A 122 13.07 -8.60 21.03
CA LEU A 122 13.57 -7.83 22.16
C LEU A 122 14.88 -8.41 22.71
N GLU A 123 14.98 -9.73 22.83
CA GLU A 123 16.24 -10.39 23.24
C GLU A 123 17.37 -10.14 22.25
N ALA A 124 17.11 -10.25 20.94
CA ALA A 124 18.09 -9.95 19.91
C ALA A 124 18.55 -8.48 19.95
N PHE A 125 17.62 -7.55 20.17
CA PHE A 125 17.93 -6.12 20.31
C PHE A 125 18.79 -5.83 21.55
N LEU A 126 18.45 -6.43 22.69
CA LEU A 126 19.22 -6.27 23.92
C LEU A 126 20.60 -6.93 23.84
N ALA A 127 20.73 -8.05 23.12
CA ALA A 127 22.01 -8.68 22.86
C ALA A 127 22.94 -7.80 21.99
N LEU A 128 22.38 -7.00 21.08
CA LEU A 128 23.12 -6.07 20.25
C LEU A 128 23.62 -4.83 21.02
N ALA A 129 22.94 -4.45 22.11
CA ALA A 129 23.24 -3.24 22.88
C ALA A 129 24.66 -3.22 23.50
N GLY A 130 25.33 -4.37 23.60
CA GLY A 130 26.71 -4.49 24.08
C GLY A 130 27.79 -4.47 22.98
N GLN A 131 27.42 -4.49 21.70
CA GLN A 131 28.38 -4.71 20.59
C GLN A 131 29.00 -3.42 20.02
N GLY A 132 28.79 -2.26 20.66
CA GLY A 132 29.48 -1.03 20.31
C GLY A 132 29.20 -0.58 18.87
N TRP A 133 27.93 -0.32 18.54
CA TRP A 133 27.56 0.25 17.25
C TRP A 133 28.28 1.60 17.04
N ARG A 134 29.09 1.69 15.99
CA ARG A 134 29.71 2.94 15.52
C ARG A 134 29.26 3.18 14.08
N SER A 135 28.62 4.32 13.81
CA SER A 135 28.33 4.70 12.43
C SER A 135 29.63 5.15 11.75
N GLU A 136 30.07 4.45 10.71
CA GLU A 136 31.22 4.87 9.86
C GLU A 136 30.87 6.01 8.89
N GLY A 137 29.75 6.71 9.09
CA GLY A 137 29.29 7.80 8.25
C GLY A 137 29.80 9.15 8.70
N ARG A 138 30.23 10.00 7.75
CA ARG A 138 30.49 11.42 7.97
C ARG A 138 29.23 12.06 8.55
N THR A 139 29.30 12.52 9.80
CA THR A 139 28.21 13.23 10.46
C THR A 139 28.12 14.60 9.81
N LEU A 140 27.16 14.79 8.88
CA LEU A 140 26.84 16.12 8.39
C LEU A 140 26.16 16.87 9.53
N THR A 141 26.67 18.06 9.81
CA THR A 141 26.04 18.96 10.78
C THR A 141 24.71 19.44 10.24
N ARG A 142 23.81 19.85 11.15
CA ARG A 142 22.49 20.40 10.81
C ARG A 142 22.60 21.57 9.81
N ASP A 143 23.65 22.36 9.92
CA ASP A 143 23.88 23.54 9.09
C ASP A 143 24.28 23.13 7.66
N GLU A 144 25.13 22.11 7.49
CA GLU A 144 25.50 21.56 6.17
C GLU A 144 24.31 20.94 5.41
N MET A 145 23.22 20.57 6.10
CA MET A 145 22.00 20.04 5.47
C MET A 145 21.11 21.13 4.87
N HIS A 146 21.21 22.39 5.34
CA HIS A 146 20.32 23.48 4.93
C HIS A 146 20.85 24.32 3.75
N GLU A 147 22.08 24.09 3.30
CA GLU A 147 22.73 24.83 2.21
C GLU A 147 22.59 24.15 0.82
N ARG A 148 21.71 23.15 0.67
CA ARG A 148 21.40 22.47 -0.60
C ARG A 148 19.98 22.76 -1.09
#